data_AF-A0A1F8S731-F1
#
_entry.id   AF-A0A1F8S731-F1
#
_cell.length_a   1.000
_cell.length_b   1.000
_cell.length_c   1.000
_cell.angle_alpha   90.00
_cell.angle_beta   90.00
_cell.angle_gamma   90.00
#
_symmetry.space_group_name_H-M   'P 1'
#
loop_
_entity.id
_entity.type
_entity.pdbx_description
1 polymer ?
#
loop_
_entity_poly.entity_id
_entity_poly.type
_entity_poly.pdbx_seq_one_letter_code
_entity_poly.pdbx_strand_id
1 'polypeptide(L)'
;MAKREFRFELERLASYGQEDVLGELRRVAALVPGPSLTAKDFERHSKVSRTKVNRMFGGWHEALIAAGLGERYSGRRVTPKMRWQQARLMTAEDMAAELRRVADSIGRMTLSMEEFSDLSPIINAAAVKSWFGSWAWYSSDRSGVGGRASSDPSRNNVN
;
A
#
# COMPACT_ATOMS: atom_id res chain seq x y z
N MET A 1 30.63 -30.24 -13.80
CA MET A 1 31.21 -29.22 -12.91
C MET A 1 30.07 -28.40 -12.34
N ALA A 2 29.73 -28.56 -11.06
CA ALA A 2 28.65 -27.79 -10.42
C ALA A 2 29.19 -26.39 -10.06
N LYS A 3 28.59 -25.34 -10.61
CA LYS A 3 28.93 -23.95 -10.26
C LYS A 3 28.39 -23.68 -8.86
N ARG A 4 29.28 -23.54 -7.88
CA ARG A 4 28.92 -23.13 -6.52
C ARG A 4 28.64 -21.63 -6.56
N GLU A 5 27.39 -21.27 -6.76
CA GLU A 5 26.91 -19.89 -6.69
C GLU A 5 27.09 -19.39 -5.24
N PHE A 6 28.14 -18.61 -5.01
CA PHE A 6 28.32 -17.88 -3.76
C PHE A 6 27.26 -16.77 -3.69
N ARG A 7 26.18 -17.04 -2.97
CA ARG A 7 25.16 -16.05 -2.65
C ARG A 7 25.73 -15.11 -1.60
N PHE A 8 26.10 -13.91 -2.01
CA PHE A 8 26.43 -12.83 -1.08
C PHE A 8 25.16 -12.47 -0.28
N GLU A 9 25.12 -12.87 0.99
CA GLU A 9 24.11 -12.40 1.92
C GLU A 9 24.51 -11.00 2.39
N LEU A 10 24.02 -9.96 1.71
CA LEU A 10 24.17 -8.58 2.15
C LEU A 10 23.55 -8.41 3.55
N GLU A 11 24.33 -8.07 4.58
CA GLU A 11 23.86 -7.86 5.97
C GLU A 11 22.75 -6.81 6.11
N ARG A 12 22.61 -5.92 5.12
CA ARG A 12 21.52 -4.95 4.97
C ARG A 12 21.07 -4.88 3.51
N LEU A 13 19.79 -4.63 3.27
CA LEU A 13 19.27 -4.43 1.91
C LEU A 13 20.01 -3.27 1.23
N ALA A 14 20.49 -3.50 0.00
CA ALA A 14 21.22 -2.49 -0.79
C ALA A 14 20.35 -1.28 -1.14
N SER A 15 19.04 -1.47 -1.19
CA SER A 15 18.00 -0.46 -1.36
C SER A 15 16.74 -0.91 -0.62
N TYR A 16 15.89 0.04 -0.22
CA TYR A 16 14.62 -0.24 0.43
C TYR A 16 13.43 0.09 -0.47
N GLY A 17 13.59 -0.09 -1.78
CA GLY A 17 12.52 0.05 -2.75
C GLY A 17 11.46 -1.03 -2.58
N GLN A 18 10.33 -0.86 -3.28
CA GLN A 18 9.24 -1.83 -3.22
C GLN A 18 9.70 -3.23 -3.62
N GLU A 19 10.39 -3.36 -4.76
CA GLU A 19 10.91 -4.66 -5.23
C GLU A 19 11.89 -5.31 -4.25
N ASP A 20 12.75 -4.52 -3.60
CA ASP A 20 13.70 -5.05 -2.60
C ASP A 20 12.96 -5.70 -1.42
N VAL A 21 11.88 -5.06 -0.95
CA VAL A 21 11.07 -5.58 0.15
C VAL A 21 10.20 -6.75 -0.29
N LEU A 22 9.70 -6.77 -1.54
CA LEU A 22 9.03 -7.95 -2.10
C LEU A 22 10.00 -9.14 -2.22
N GLY A 23 11.23 -8.89 -2.66
CA GLY A 23 12.31 -9.88 -2.66
C GLY A 23 12.59 -10.43 -1.27
N GLU A 24 12.63 -9.56 -0.26
CA GLU A 24 12.82 -9.97 1.14
C GLU A 24 11.65 -10.81 1.67
N LEU A 25 10.41 -10.46 1.35
CA LEU A 25 9.22 -11.27 1.68
C LEU A 25 9.33 -12.69 1.09
N ARG A 26 9.70 -12.79 -0.19
CA ARG A 26 9.90 -14.08 -0.87
C ARG A 26 11.04 -14.89 -0.25
N ARG A 27 12.17 -14.23 0.07
CA ARG A 27 13.31 -14.88 0.74
C ARG A 27 12.90 -15.45 2.09
N VAL A 28 12.21 -14.67 2.92
CA VAL A 28 11.79 -15.13 4.25
C VAL A 28 10.72 -16.21 4.16
N ALA A 29 9.78 -16.12 3.20
CA ALA A 29 8.79 -17.17 2.96
C ALA A 29 9.44 -18.52 2.63
N ALA A 30 10.56 -18.53 1.92
CA ALA A 30 11.33 -19.73 1.62
C ALA A 30 12.05 -20.31 2.84
N LEU A 31 12.35 -19.48 3.86
CA LEU A 31 12.99 -19.91 5.11
C LEU A 31 11.98 -20.41 6.15
N VAL A 32 10.74 -19.92 6.10
CA VAL A 32 9.70 -20.25 7.07
C VAL A 32 8.81 -21.35 6.49
N PRO A 33 8.95 -22.60 6.96
CA PRO A 33 8.12 -23.71 6.49
C PRO A 33 6.68 -23.55 6.98
N GLY A 34 5.74 -24.10 6.20
CA GLY A 34 4.33 -24.17 6.56
C GLY A 34 3.42 -23.29 5.70
N PRO A 35 2.10 -23.42 5.91
CA PRO A 35 1.10 -22.83 5.03
C PRO A 35 0.93 -21.33 5.24
N SER A 36 1.53 -20.74 6.27
CA SER A 36 1.35 -19.33 6.60
C SER A 36 2.68 -18.62 6.81
N LEU A 37 2.72 -17.34 6.47
CA LEU A 37 3.83 -16.45 6.83
C LEU A 37 3.29 -15.39 7.77
N THR A 38 3.60 -15.53 9.06
CA THR A 38 3.17 -14.54 10.04
C THR A 38 4.10 -13.34 10.04
N ALA A 39 3.55 -12.20 10.44
CA ALA A 39 4.29 -10.97 10.73
C ALA A 39 5.50 -11.20 11.65
N LYS A 40 5.33 -12.04 12.68
CA LYS A 40 6.37 -12.34 13.67
C LYS A 40 7.48 -13.19 13.07
N ASP A 41 7.12 -14.20 12.27
CA ASP A 41 8.10 -15.02 11.55
C ASP A 41 8.88 -14.15 10.56
N PHE A 42 8.19 -13.24 9.87
CA PHE A 42 8.85 -12.29 8.99
C PHE A 42 9.87 -11.44 9.74
N GLU A 43 9.47 -10.75 10.81
CA GLU A 43 10.39 -9.89 11.58
C GLU A 43 11.58 -10.65 12.18
N ARG A 44 11.41 -11.93 12.51
CA ARG A 44 12.50 -12.76 13.04
C ARG A 44 13.60 -13.04 12.00
N HIS A 45 13.22 -13.15 10.72
CA HIS A 45 14.12 -13.57 9.65
C HIS A 45 14.45 -12.45 8.64
N SER A 46 13.71 -11.34 8.71
CA SER A 46 13.77 -10.20 7.80
C SER A 46 14.71 -9.11 8.29
N LYS A 47 15.27 -8.37 7.34
CA LYS A 47 16.00 -7.11 7.57
C LYS A 47 15.09 -5.88 7.48
N VAL A 48 13.78 -6.11 7.30
CA VAL A 48 12.73 -5.08 7.16
C VAL A 48 11.70 -5.27 8.27
N SER A 49 11.35 -4.19 8.96
CA SER A 49 10.28 -4.24 9.95
C SER A 49 8.91 -4.38 9.29
N ARG A 50 7.97 -5.06 9.95
CA ARG A 50 6.58 -5.14 9.49
C ARG A 50 5.96 -3.76 9.30
N THR A 51 6.30 -2.81 10.17
CA THR A 51 5.79 -1.43 10.06
C THR A 51 6.16 -0.80 8.72
N LYS A 52 7.39 -1.05 8.23
CA LYS A 52 7.82 -0.56 6.91
C LYS A 52 7.07 -1.26 5.78
N VAL A 53 6.88 -2.57 5.87
CA VAL A 53 6.06 -3.34 4.92
C VAL A 53 4.64 -2.79 4.85
N ASN A 54 3.98 -2.61 6.01
CA ASN A 54 2.61 -2.10 6.07
C ASN A 54 2.49 -0.69 5.49
N ARG A 55 3.43 0.21 5.79
CA ARG A 55 3.42 1.58 5.24
C ARG A 55 3.57 1.59 3.73
N MET A 56 4.36 0.67 3.18
CA MET A 56 4.67 0.65 1.76
C MET A 56 3.58 -0.01 0.91
N PHE A 57 2.98 -1.09 1.42
CA PHE A 57 1.99 -1.88 0.69
C PHE A 57 0.55 -1.72 1.21
N GLY A 58 0.34 -0.85 2.20
CA GLY A 58 -0.98 -0.60 2.80
C GLY A 58 -1.49 -1.72 3.71
N GLY A 59 -0.67 -2.74 3.97
CA GLY A 59 -1.00 -3.82 4.90
C GLY A 59 -0.16 -5.07 4.69
N TRP A 60 -0.21 -5.97 5.68
CA TRP A 60 0.53 -7.23 5.64
C TRP A 60 -0.04 -8.19 4.59
N HIS A 61 -1.36 -8.28 4.50
CA HIS A 61 -2.04 -9.12 3.53
C HIS A 61 -1.70 -8.70 2.10
N GLU A 62 -1.66 -7.39 1.87
CA GLU A 62 -1.45 -6.82 0.54
C GLU A 62 0.02 -6.85 0.13
N ALA A 63 0.93 -6.75 1.09
CA ALA A 63 2.33 -7.07 0.86
C ALA A 63 2.54 -8.53 0.44
N LEU A 64 1.83 -9.48 1.06
CA LEU A 64 1.89 -10.89 0.67
C LEU A 64 1.31 -11.11 -0.73
N ILE A 65 0.19 -10.49 -1.07
CA ILE A 65 -0.36 -10.54 -2.44
C ILE A 65 0.65 -10.00 -3.46
N ALA A 66 1.22 -8.82 -3.21
CA ALA A 66 2.21 -8.21 -4.10
C ALA A 66 3.48 -9.07 -4.25
N ALA A 67 3.84 -9.83 -3.21
CA ALA A 67 4.96 -10.76 -3.26
C ALA A 67 4.63 -12.08 -3.99
N GLY A 68 3.37 -12.32 -4.36
CA GLY A 68 2.90 -13.61 -4.92
C GLY A 68 2.74 -14.70 -3.85
N LEU A 69 2.49 -14.30 -2.60
CA LEU A 69 2.37 -15.16 -1.40
C LEU A 69 1.01 -15.00 -0.74
N GLY A 70 -0.03 -14.59 -1.47
CA GLY A 70 -1.35 -14.29 -0.90
C GLY A 70 -1.98 -15.49 -0.17
N GLU A 71 -1.71 -16.70 -0.64
CA GLU A 71 -2.11 -17.97 -0.03
C GLU A 71 -1.46 -18.24 1.34
N ARG A 72 -0.32 -17.60 1.62
CA ARG A 72 0.38 -17.68 2.90
C ARG A 72 -0.26 -16.79 3.98
N TYR A 73 -1.31 -16.03 3.66
CA TYR A 73 -1.99 -15.18 4.62
C TYR A 73 -3.03 -15.96 5.44
N SER A 74 -2.87 -15.97 6.77
CA SER A 74 -3.81 -16.60 7.71
C SER A 74 -4.53 -15.61 8.62
N GLY A 75 -4.40 -14.30 8.37
CA GLY A 75 -5.09 -13.27 9.15
C GLY A 75 -6.54 -13.04 8.72
N ARG A 76 -7.21 -12.12 9.41
CA ARG A 76 -8.56 -11.69 9.03
C ARG A 76 -8.51 -10.91 7.72
N ARG A 77 -9.17 -11.43 6.68
CA ARG A 77 -9.37 -10.69 5.42
C ARG A 77 -10.06 -9.35 5.69
N VAL A 78 -9.51 -8.27 5.15
CA VAL A 78 -10.14 -6.94 5.22
C VAL A 78 -11.39 -6.95 4.34
N THR A 79 -12.56 -6.72 4.92
CA THR A 79 -13.82 -6.66 4.16
C THR A 79 -14.02 -5.27 3.54
N PRO A 80 -14.80 -5.14 2.44
CA PRO A 80 -15.14 -3.82 1.89
C PRO A 80 -15.74 -2.86 2.91
N LYS A 81 -16.57 -3.37 3.84
CA LYS A 81 -17.15 -2.60 4.95
C LYS A 81 -16.06 -2.01 5.87
N MET A 82 -15.02 -2.77 6.17
CA MET A 82 -13.91 -2.31 7.01
C MET A 82 -13.09 -1.22 6.31
N ARG A 83 -12.83 -1.36 5.01
CA ARG A 83 -12.16 -0.32 4.20
C ARG A 83 -12.93 0.99 4.21
N TRP A 84 -14.26 0.90 4.08
CA TRP A 84 -15.13 2.08 4.10
C TRP A 84 -15.15 2.77 5.47
N GLN A 85 -15.16 1.99 6.56
CA GLN A 85 -15.05 2.54 7.91
C GLN A 85 -13.70 3.24 8.13
N GLN A 86 -12.60 2.65 7.67
CA GLN A 86 -11.27 3.29 7.73
C GLN A 86 -11.23 4.59 6.94
N ALA A 87 -11.78 4.59 5.72
CA ALA A 87 -11.81 5.79 4.87
C ALA A 87 -12.58 6.97 5.49
N ARG A 88 -13.55 6.72 6.39
CA ARG A 88 -14.24 7.78 7.14
C ARG A 88 -13.42 8.37 8.28
N LEU A 89 -12.41 7.65 8.75
CA LEU A 89 -11.52 8.09 9.83
C LEU A 89 -10.25 8.78 9.30
N MET A 90 -10.00 8.72 7.98
CA MET A 90 -8.84 9.32 7.33
C MET A 90 -9.04 10.81 7.14
N THR A 91 -7.95 11.58 7.21
CA THR A 91 -7.96 12.99 6.83
C THR A 91 -7.83 13.16 5.31
N ALA A 92 -8.09 14.38 4.81
CA ALA A 92 -7.84 14.71 3.41
C ALA A 92 -6.35 14.51 3.01
N GLU A 93 -5.43 14.73 3.95
CA GLU A 93 -3.99 14.49 3.76
C GLU A 93 -3.69 13.00 3.63
N ASP A 94 -4.28 12.15 4.48
CA ASP A 94 -4.13 10.70 4.41
C ASP A 94 -4.65 10.15 3.07
N MET A 95 -5.77 10.68 2.57
CA MET A 95 -6.29 10.29 1.25
C MET A 95 -5.39 10.74 0.10
N ALA A 96 -4.86 11.96 0.17
CA ALA A 96 -3.94 12.47 -0.85
C ALA A 96 -2.63 11.67 -0.88
N ALA A 97 -2.13 11.27 0.29
CA ALA A 97 -0.97 10.40 0.42
C ALA A 97 -1.23 9.02 -0.18
N GLU A 98 -2.40 8.44 0.05
CA GLU A 98 -2.75 7.13 -0.53
C GLU A 98 -2.94 7.19 -2.05
N LEU A 99 -3.59 8.23 -2.58
CA LEU A 99 -3.68 8.47 -4.02
C LEU A 99 -2.30 8.57 -4.68
N ARG A 100 -1.38 9.32 -4.05
CA ARG A 100 -0.01 9.46 -4.53
C ARG A 100 0.72 8.13 -4.51
N ARG A 101 0.60 7.36 -3.42
CA ARG A 101 1.21 6.03 -3.28
C ARG A 101 0.76 5.08 -4.38
N VAL A 102 -0.55 5.05 -4.69
CA VAL A 102 -1.10 4.19 -5.75
C VAL A 102 -0.62 4.67 -7.13
N ALA A 103 -0.57 5.97 -7.38
CA ALA A 103 -0.04 6.53 -8.64
C ALA A 103 1.43 6.20 -8.86
N ASP A 104 2.25 6.34 -7.82
CA ASP A 104 3.67 5.99 -7.87
C ASP A 104 3.86 4.49 -8.16
N SER A 105 2.99 3.61 -7.62
CA SER A 105 3.10 2.16 -7.86
C SER A 105 2.84 1.72 -9.30
N ILE A 106 2.07 2.49 -10.08
CA ILE A 106 1.81 2.19 -11.50
C ILE A 106 2.73 2.96 -12.45
N GLY A 107 3.59 3.83 -11.92
CA GLY A 107 4.51 4.66 -12.71
C GLY A 107 3.79 5.65 -13.63
N ARG A 108 2.53 5.99 -13.35
CA ARG A 108 1.70 6.88 -14.17
C ARG A 108 1.14 8.00 -13.31
N MET A 109 1.10 9.21 -13.88
CA MET A 109 0.67 10.42 -13.18
C MET A 109 -0.87 10.58 -13.10
N THR A 110 -1.62 9.68 -13.73
CA THR A 110 -3.09 9.69 -13.76
C THR A 110 -3.63 8.33 -13.35
N LEU A 111 -4.65 8.35 -12.50
CA LEU A 111 -5.39 7.17 -12.06
C LEU A 111 -6.88 7.35 -12.36
N SER A 112 -7.52 6.33 -12.92
CA SER A 112 -8.99 6.26 -12.96
C SER A 112 -9.57 5.79 -11.62
N MET A 113 -10.86 6.01 -11.40
CA MET A 113 -11.54 5.54 -10.18
C MET A 113 -11.55 4.02 -10.05
N GLU A 114 -11.64 3.31 -11.19
CA GLU A 114 -11.63 1.85 -11.23
C GLU A 114 -10.23 1.33 -10.89
N GLU A 115 -9.19 1.86 -11.56
CA GLU A 115 -7.80 1.54 -11.23
C GLU A 115 -7.48 1.82 -9.75
N PHE A 116 -7.96 2.93 -9.19
CA PHE A 116 -7.70 3.23 -7.78
C PHE A 116 -8.42 2.25 -6.86
N SER A 117 -9.66 1.90 -7.16
CA SER A 117 -10.42 0.95 -6.34
C SER A 117 -9.83 -0.45 -6.37
N ASP A 118 -9.21 -0.83 -7.50
CA ASP A 118 -8.56 -2.12 -7.67
C ASP A 118 -7.18 -2.17 -7.00
N LEU A 119 -6.44 -1.06 -7.05
CA LEU A 119 -5.05 -0.99 -6.60
C LEU A 119 -4.89 -0.50 -5.16
N SER A 120 -5.84 0.27 -4.64
CA SER A 120 -5.80 0.76 -3.26
C SER A 120 -6.25 -0.34 -2.30
N PRO A 121 -5.33 -0.84 -1.45
CA PRO A 121 -5.65 -1.86 -0.47
C PRO A 121 -6.43 -1.30 0.72
N ILE A 122 -6.37 0.03 0.91
CA ILE A 122 -6.81 0.72 2.11
C ILE A 122 -8.20 1.33 1.93
N ILE A 123 -8.45 2.02 0.80
CA ILE A 123 -9.68 2.78 0.56
C ILE A 123 -10.20 2.60 -0.87
N ASN A 124 -11.51 2.64 -1.07
CA ASN A 124 -12.11 2.58 -2.40
C ASN A 124 -12.31 4.00 -3.01
N ALA A 125 -12.49 4.09 -4.33
CA ALA A 125 -12.70 5.39 -4.99
C ALA A 125 -14.00 6.09 -4.59
N ALA A 126 -15.02 5.35 -4.13
CA ALA A 126 -16.24 5.93 -3.60
C ALA A 126 -16.00 6.80 -2.36
N ALA A 127 -15.03 6.43 -1.52
CA ALA A 127 -14.62 7.25 -0.39
C ALA A 127 -13.90 8.52 -0.85
N VAL A 128 -13.01 8.43 -1.84
CA VAL A 128 -12.31 9.60 -2.42
C VAL A 128 -13.30 10.62 -2.98
N LYS A 129 -14.36 10.16 -3.67
CA LYS A 129 -15.44 11.03 -4.17
C LYS A 129 -16.18 11.77 -3.05
N SER A 130 -16.39 11.12 -1.91
CA SER A 130 -17.07 11.72 -0.75
C SER A 130 -16.23 12.80 -0.06
N TRP A 131 -14.90 12.73 -0.16
CA TRP A 131 -13.98 13.68 0.50
C TRP A 131 -13.61 14.86 -0.38
N PHE A 132 -13.39 14.66 -1.68
CA PHE A 132 -12.96 15.74 -2.58
C PHE A 132 -14.11 16.40 -3.36
N GLY A 133 -15.36 15.99 -3.13
CA GLY A 133 -16.56 16.51 -3.81
C GLY A 133 -16.67 16.10 -5.29
N SER A 134 -15.55 16.02 -6.01
CA SER A 134 -15.45 15.38 -7.32
C SER A 134 -14.04 14.81 -7.59
N TRP A 135 -13.98 13.72 -8.34
CA TRP A 135 -12.74 13.14 -8.87
C TRP A 135 -11.98 14.08 -9.84
N ALA A 136 -12.67 15.11 -10.36
CA ALA A 136 -12.11 16.06 -11.31
C ALA A 136 -11.05 16.98 -10.69
N TRP A 137 -11.04 17.17 -9.36
CA TRP A 137 -10.02 17.99 -8.69
C TRP A 137 -8.61 17.42 -8.84
N TYR A 138 -8.43 16.11 -8.62
CA TYR A 138 -7.10 15.48 -8.67
C TYR A 138 -6.54 15.34 -10.10
N SER A 139 -7.41 15.28 -11.12
CA SER A 139 -6.99 15.27 -12.53
C SER A 139 -6.70 16.67 -13.09
N SER A 140 -7.19 17.73 -12.44
CA SER A 140 -7.06 19.12 -12.91
C SER A 140 -5.93 19.90 -12.22
N ASP A 141 -5.57 19.53 -10.97
CA ASP A 141 -4.61 20.23 -10.10
C ASP A 141 -3.11 19.96 -10.44
N ARG A 142 -2.79 19.89 -11.73
CA ARG A 142 -1.40 20.07 -12.21
C ARG A 142 -1.27 21.05 -13.38
N SER A 143 -2.33 21.76 -13.74
CA SER A 143 -2.23 22.86 -14.71
C SER A 143 -1.66 24.15 -14.12
N GLY A 144 -1.32 24.19 -12.82
CA GLY A 144 -0.59 25.31 -12.24
C GLY A 144 -1.30 26.64 -12.42
N VAL A 145 -2.49 26.81 -11.85
CA VAL A 145 -3.08 28.15 -11.68
C VAL A 145 -3.96 28.17 -10.45
N GLY A 146 -3.59 29.04 -9.50
CA GLY A 146 -4.26 29.21 -8.23
C GLY A 146 -5.73 29.60 -8.41
N GLY A 147 -6.62 28.82 -7.78
CA GLY A 147 -8.02 29.15 -7.58
C GLY A 147 -8.36 28.94 -6.11
N ARG A 148 -8.76 30.02 -5.44
CA ARG A 148 -9.06 30.09 -4.02
C ARG A 148 -9.92 28.93 -3.52
N ALA A 149 -9.48 28.34 -2.41
CA ALA A 149 -10.24 27.42 -1.58
C ALA A 149 -11.66 27.93 -1.37
N SER A 150 -12.62 27.20 -1.94
CA SER A 150 -14.04 27.33 -1.61
C SER A 150 -14.53 25.96 -1.21
N SER A 151 -14.10 25.52 -0.03
CA SER A 151 -14.71 24.53 0.88
C SER A 151 -13.60 24.01 1.78
N ASP A 152 -13.37 24.68 2.90
CA ASP A 152 -12.59 24.12 4.01
C ASP A 152 -13.33 22.85 4.52
N PRO A 153 -12.76 21.64 4.35
CA PRO A 153 -13.42 20.41 4.79
C PRO A 153 -13.34 20.22 6.30
N SER A 154 -12.66 21.09 7.06
CA SER A 154 -12.52 20.96 8.52
C SER A 154 -13.84 21.10 9.29
N ARG A 155 -14.98 21.34 8.61
CA ARG A 155 -16.26 21.64 9.24
C ARG A 155 -17.36 20.58 9.15
N ASN A 156 -17.20 19.50 8.41
CA ASN A 156 -18.21 18.44 8.38
C ASN A 156 -17.73 17.20 9.12
N ASN A 157 -17.71 17.31 10.45
CA ASN A 157 -17.86 16.16 11.33
C ASN A 157 -19.26 16.20 11.98
N VAL A 158 -19.72 15.03 12.41
CA VAL A 158 -20.91 14.70 13.22
C VAL A 158 -22.31 14.77 12.56
N ASN A 159 -22.72 13.62 12.00
CA ASN A 159 -23.83 12.82 12.54
C ASN A 159 -23.75 11.35 12.08
#